data_AF-A0AAP3E5H9-F1
#
_entry.id   AF-A0AAP3E5H9-F1
#
_cell.length_a   1.000
_cell.length_b   1.000
_cell.length_c   1.000
_cell.angle_alpha   90.00
_cell.angle_beta   90.00
_cell.angle_gamma   90.00
#
_symmetry.space_group_name_H-M   'P 1'
#
loop_
_entity.id
_entity.type
_entity.pdbx_description
1 polymer ?
#
loop_
_entity_poly.entity_id
_entity_poly.type
_entity_poly.pdbx_seq_one_letter_code
_entity_poly.pdbx_strand_id
1 'polypeptide(L)'
;MEKTLDAYFGRESRTDRPALEDATGRQFDAHWLRTTAWKAGNFLRHTGVRRDVTVGIAGSGPLPTVAFFGTALLEGTTCFDPPRDEALESVRTLVAPTADLETYATYPGLQRIGYGDNPDEPAARHLESGLWSENPSFPPVDIAPDTPLLVDPPSLTASEATVYSHQRVLAAANSLVERWGVETGDRIALEPSLEDPRAVTAGLIAPLLADAVTVFPGAETEGVDLLIVDGDSGSGGDTSEESTPGNHRTKPVGSLEADRRVSVGSVHLEPQKR
;
A
#
# COMPACT_ATOMS: atom_id res chain seq x y z
N MET A 1 12.20 -0.85 22.14
CA MET A 1 12.85 -0.82 20.82
C MET A 1 11.80 -0.34 19.86
N GLU A 2 12.01 0.82 19.24
CA GLU A 2 11.10 1.33 18.22
C GLU A 2 11.17 0.38 17.03
N LYS A 3 10.02 -0.20 16.64
CA LYS A 3 9.97 -1.18 15.56
C LYS A 3 9.97 -0.45 14.22
N THR A 4 10.62 -1.05 13.23
CA THR A 4 10.57 -0.70 11.81
C THR A 4 9.86 -1.82 11.03
N LEU A 5 9.61 -1.63 9.73
CA LEU A 5 8.78 -2.57 8.96
C LEU A 5 9.44 -3.95 8.80
N ASP A 6 10.76 -4.03 8.77
CA ASP A 6 11.51 -5.29 8.67
C ASP A 6 11.16 -6.27 9.81
N ALA A 7 10.82 -5.77 11.00
CA ALA A 7 10.42 -6.59 12.14
C ALA A 7 9.15 -7.42 11.86
N TYR A 8 8.26 -6.97 10.98
CA TYR A 8 7.02 -7.67 10.61
C TYR A 8 7.23 -8.70 9.50
N PHE A 9 8.36 -8.61 8.79
CA PHE A 9 8.78 -9.57 7.78
C PHE A 9 9.82 -10.55 8.29
N GLY A 10 10.09 -10.60 9.60
CA GLY A 10 11.00 -11.56 10.22
C GLY A 10 10.62 -13.03 9.97
N ARG A 11 11.60 -13.94 10.04
CA ARG A 11 11.36 -15.39 9.80
C ARG A 11 10.37 -16.02 10.79
N GLU A 12 10.19 -15.44 11.96
CA GLU A 12 9.39 -15.96 13.06
C GLU A 12 7.86 -15.74 12.90
N SER A 13 7.42 -14.87 11.98
CA SER A 13 6.00 -14.55 11.72
C SER A 13 5.23 -15.61 10.91
N ARG A 14 5.49 -16.91 11.12
CA ARG A 14 4.91 -17.99 10.31
C ARG A 14 3.43 -18.23 10.64
N THR A 15 2.53 -17.61 9.90
CA THR A 15 1.11 -17.96 9.88
C THR A 15 0.65 -18.16 8.45
N ASP A 16 -0.26 -19.12 8.23
CA ASP A 16 -0.96 -19.30 6.94
C ASP A 16 -2.28 -18.51 6.92
N ARG A 17 -2.39 -17.47 7.76
CA ARG A 17 -3.59 -16.63 7.82
C ARG A 17 -3.63 -15.70 6.61
N PRO A 18 -4.81 -15.40 6.07
CA PRO A 18 -4.97 -14.36 5.05
C PRO A 18 -4.36 -13.04 5.54
N ALA A 19 -3.66 -12.34 4.64
CA ALA A 19 -3.11 -11.01 4.88
C ALA A 19 -3.62 -10.00 3.87
N LEU A 20 -3.84 -10.42 2.62
CA LEU A 20 -4.47 -9.61 1.58
C LEU A 20 -5.64 -10.36 0.92
N GLU A 21 -6.61 -9.61 0.44
CA GLU A 21 -7.66 -10.07 -0.48
C GLU A 21 -7.76 -9.08 -1.64
N ASP A 22 -7.66 -9.56 -2.88
CA ASP A 22 -7.80 -8.71 -4.06
C ASP A 22 -9.26 -8.45 -4.44
N ALA A 23 -9.46 -7.58 -5.44
CA ALA A 23 -10.79 -7.20 -5.93
C ALA A 23 -11.61 -8.36 -6.53
N THR A 24 -11.00 -9.53 -6.77
CA THR A 24 -11.67 -10.75 -7.22
C THR A 24 -12.07 -11.67 -6.06
N GLY A 25 -11.76 -11.28 -4.82
CA GLY A 25 -11.94 -12.09 -3.62
C GLY A 25 -10.84 -13.14 -3.40
N ARG A 26 -9.76 -13.11 -4.21
CA ARG A 26 -8.65 -14.04 -4.03
C ARG A 26 -7.82 -13.62 -2.82
N GLN A 27 -7.61 -14.57 -1.92
CA GLN A 27 -6.84 -14.37 -0.71
C GLN A 27 -5.36 -14.74 -0.90
N PHE A 28 -4.51 -13.97 -0.23
CA PHE A 28 -3.07 -14.18 -0.15
C PHE A 28 -2.68 -14.20 1.32
N ASP A 29 -2.04 -15.28 1.75
CA ASP A 29 -1.64 -15.45 3.14
C ASP A 29 -0.40 -14.63 3.52
N ALA A 30 -0.14 -14.52 4.82
CA ALA A 30 1.02 -13.80 5.38
C ALA A 30 2.36 -14.41 4.89
N HIS A 31 2.40 -15.71 4.61
CA HIS A 31 3.58 -16.36 4.05
C HIS A 31 3.88 -15.87 2.63
N TRP A 32 2.87 -15.79 1.77
CA TRP A 32 2.95 -15.26 0.43
C TRP A 32 3.37 -13.79 0.48
N LEU A 33 2.73 -12.98 1.31
CA LEU A 33 3.04 -11.55 1.45
C LEU A 33 4.51 -11.34 1.79
N ARG A 34 5.01 -12.05 2.81
CA ARG A 34 6.42 -11.95 3.24
C ARG A 34 7.40 -12.43 2.18
N THR A 35 7.20 -13.63 1.65
CA THR A 35 8.14 -14.20 0.67
C THR A 35 8.15 -13.41 -0.63
N THR A 36 7.00 -12.87 -1.03
CA THR A 36 6.87 -12.04 -2.23
C THR A 36 7.42 -10.64 -2.01
N ALA A 37 7.28 -10.04 -0.82
CA ALA A 37 7.95 -8.79 -0.47
C ALA A 37 9.49 -8.93 -0.48
N TRP A 38 10.04 -10.04 0.02
CA TRP A 38 11.47 -10.34 -0.08
C TRP A 38 11.94 -10.49 -1.53
N LYS A 39 11.16 -11.18 -2.36
CA LYS A 39 11.42 -11.29 -3.80
C LYS A 39 11.35 -9.93 -4.48
N ALA A 40 10.37 -9.09 -4.14
CA ALA A 40 10.24 -7.74 -4.65
C ALA A 40 11.45 -6.88 -4.28
N GLY A 41 11.88 -6.89 -3.01
CA GLY A 41 13.10 -6.21 -2.58
C GLY A 41 14.33 -6.72 -3.34
N ASN A 42 14.50 -8.03 -3.48
CA ASN A 42 15.61 -8.58 -4.26
C ASN A 42 15.57 -8.11 -5.72
N PHE A 43 14.42 -8.15 -6.38
CA PHE A 43 14.24 -7.68 -7.75
C PHE A 43 14.54 -6.19 -7.90
N LEU A 44 13.99 -5.35 -7.01
CA LEU A 44 14.12 -3.89 -7.02
C LEU A 44 15.56 -3.43 -6.73
N ARG A 45 16.34 -4.19 -5.95
CA ARG A 45 17.77 -3.89 -5.77
C ARG A 45 18.52 -3.89 -7.12
N HIS A 46 18.09 -4.75 -8.06
CA HIS A 46 18.66 -4.85 -9.41
C HIS A 46 18.18 -3.74 -10.35
N THR A 47 17.20 -2.93 -9.94
CA THR A 47 16.81 -1.70 -10.63
C THR A 47 17.42 -0.46 -9.96
N GLY A 48 18.29 -0.65 -8.97
CA GLY A 48 19.02 0.42 -8.31
C GLY A 48 18.32 1.01 -7.08
N VAL A 49 17.20 0.43 -6.64
CA VAL A 49 16.51 0.81 -5.39
C VAL A 49 17.42 0.50 -4.20
N ARG A 50 17.53 1.47 -3.30
CA ARG A 50 18.34 1.48 -2.07
C ARG A 50 17.92 2.67 -1.22
N ARG A 51 18.59 2.86 -0.08
CA ARG A 51 18.48 4.08 0.73
C ARG A 51 18.54 5.35 -0.13
N ASP A 52 17.69 6.31 0.19
CA ASP A 52 17.56 7.63 -0.47
C ASP A 52 17.07 7.57 -1.93
N VAL A 53 16.55 6.43 -2.38
CA VAL A 53 15.91 6.29 -3.70
C VAL A 53 14.39 6.31 -3.56
N THR A 54 13.74 7.22 -4.28
CA THR A 54 12.28 7.23 -4.41
C THR A 54 11.82 6.27 -5.51
N VAL A 55 10.85 5.42 -5.16
CA VAL A 55 10.14 4.51 -6.07
C VAL A 55 8.70 4.98 -6.20
N GLY A 56 8.28 5.22 -7.44
CA GLY A 56 6.90 5.53 -7.79
C GLY A 56 6.12 4.23 -7.96
N ILE A 57 4.96 4.12 -7.32
CA ILE A 57 4.12 2.93 -7.41
C ILE A 57 2.70 3.36 -7.74
N ALA A 58 2.23 3.00 -8.93
CA ALA A 58 0.88 3.32 -9.38
C ALA A 58 -0.08 2.15 -9.13
N GLY A 59 -1.33 2.49 -8.81
CA GLY A 59 -2.42 1.53 -8.61
C GLY A 59 -2.42 0.83 -7.25
N SER A 60 -3.40 -0.06 -7.07
CA SER A 60 -3.64 -0.78 -5.82
C SER A 60 -3.67 -2.30 -6.04
N GLY A 61 -3.75 -3.06 -4.96
CA GLY A 61 -3.78 -4.52 -4.99
C GLY A 61 -2.47 -5.19 -4.54
N PRO A 62 -2.40 -6.53 -4.65
CA PRO A 62 -1.30 -7.30 -4.09
C PRO A 62 0.08 -6.96 -4.68
N LEU A 63 0.16 -6.68 -5.99
CA LEU A 63 1.44 -6.42 -6.68
C LEU A 63 2.05 -5.05 -6.34
N PRO A 64 1.32 -3.92 -6.40
CA PRO A 64 1.77 -2.65 -5.82
C PRO A 64 2.17 -2.78 -4.35
N THR A 65 1.42 -3.55 -3.57
CA THR A 65 1.68 -3.75 -2.13
C THR A 65 3.01 -4.45 -1.85
N VAL A 66 3.33 -5.53 -2.58
CA VAL A 66 4.63 -6.20 -2.41
C VAL A 66 5.79 -5.36 -2.96
N ALA A 67 5.56 -4.54 -3.98
CA ALA A 67 6.56 -3.58 -4.46
C ALA A 67 6.86 -2.48 -3.42
N PHE A 68 5.83 -2.00 -2.73
CA PHE A 68 5.96 -1.07 -1.60
C PHE A 68 6.79 -1.69 -0.47
N PHE A 69 6.42 -2.88 0.00
CA PHE A 69 7.18 -3.55 1.07
C PHE A 69 8.61 -3.91 0.63
N GLY A 70 8.80 -4.34 -0.62
CA GLY A 70 10.14 -4.57 -1.18
C GLY A 70 11.00 -3.30 -1.23
N THR A 71 10.40 -2.15 -1.52
CA THR A 71 11.06 -0.83 -1.47
C THR A 71 11.45 -0.46 -0.05
N ALA A 72 10.52 -0.60 0.90
CA ALA A 72 10.76 -0.31 2.31
C ALA A 72 11.89 -1.16 2.91
N LEU A 73 11.96 -2.45 2.54
CA LEU A 73 13.03 -3.35 2.97
C LEU A 73 14.42 -2.98 2.43
N LEU A 74 14.49 -2.13 1.40
CA LEU A 74 15.73 -1.56 0.85
C LEU A 74 16.01 -0.14 1.36
N GLU A 75 15.24 0.33 2.34
CA GLU A 75 15.28 1.71 2.85
C GLU A 75 14.96 2.77 1.79
N GLY A 76 14.31 2.36 0.69
CA GLY A 76 13.80 3.26 -0.33
C GLY A 76 12.52 3.96 0.14
N THR A 77 12.23 5.11 -0.45
CA THR A 77 11.00 5.86 -0.17
C THR A 77 9.97 5.57 -1.25
N THR A 78 8.73 5.29 -0.87
CA THR A 78 7.64 5.08 -1.84
C THR A 78 6.83 6.35 -2.03
N CYS A 79 6.59 6.70 -3.29
CA CYS A 79 5.59 7.65 -3.73
C CYS A 79 4.48 6.87 -4.43
N PHE A 80 3.30 6.76 -3.82
CA PHE A 80 2.16 6.15 -4.48
C PHE A 80 1.55 7.11 -5.50
N ASP A 81 1.06 6.59 -6.62
CA ASP A 81 0.47 7.34 -7.74
C ASP A 81 1.26 8.64 -8.06
N PRO A 82 2.56 8.51 -8.41
CA PRO A 82 3.40 9.67 -8.65
C PRO A 82 2.88 10.50 -9.84
N PRO A 83 3.24 11.79 -9.92
CA PRO A 83 2.91 12.62 -11.08
C PRO A 83 3.35 11.98 -12.40
N ARG A 84 2.56 12.18 -13.46
CA ARG A 84 2.83 11.61 -14.79
C ARG A 84 3.71 12.49 -15.67
N ASP A 85 4.04 13.71 -15.23
CA ASP A 85 4.78 14.73 -15.98
C ASP A 85 6.26 14.86 -15.52
N GLU A 86 6.89 16.00 -15.81
CA GLU A 86 8.31 16.28 -15.48
C GLU A 86 8.62 16.16 -13.97
N ALA A 87 7.63 16.28 -13.09
CA ALA A 87 7.80 16.06 -11.65
C ALA A 87 8.29 14.64 -11.29
N LEU A 88 8.09 13.68 -12.20
CA LEU A 88 8.55 12.30 -12.08
C LEU A 88 10.10 12.18 -12.08
N GLU A 89 10.85 13.23 -12.46
CA GLU A 89 12.33 13.22 -12.44
C GLU A 89 12.95 12.94 -11.07
N SER A 90 12.17 13.07 -9.99
CA SER A 90 12.55 12.69 -8.63
C SER A 90 12.45 11.17 -8.34
N VAL A 91 11.73 10.41 -9.17
CA VAL A 91 11.43 8.98 -8.99
C VAL A 91 12.34 8.10 -9.83
N ARG A 92 13.27 7.34 -9.25
CA ARG A 92 14.26 6.56 -10.03
C ARG A 92 13.73 5.23 -10.58
N THR A 93 12.69 4.70 -9.98
CA THR A 93 12.03 3.46 -10.43
C THR A 93 10.53 3.65 -10.37
N LEU A 94 9.84 3.36 -11.45
CA LEU A 94 8.39 3.38 -11.56
C LEU A 94 7.87 1.94 -11.68
N VAL A 95 6.94 1.57 -10.80
CA VAL A 95 6.14 0.35 -10.85
C VAL A 95 4.72 0.75 -11.18
N ALA A 96 4.15 0.29 -12.28
CA ALA A 96 2.81 0.66 -12.70
C ALA A 96 2.13 -0.48 -13.49
N PRO A 97 0.80 -0.47 -13.66
CA PRO A 97 0.17 -1.36 -14.63
C PRO A 97 0.85 -1.22 -15.98
N THR A 98 1.08 -2.33 -16.67
CA THR A 98 1.73 -2.29 -17.99
C THR A 98 1.00 -1.38 -18.98
N ALA A 99 -0.33 -1.39 -18.95
CA ALA A 99 -1.18 -0.53 -19.79
C ALA A 99 -0.99 0.98 -19.51
N ASP A 100 -0.49 1.34 -18.33
CA ASP A 100 -0.32 2.72 -17.90
C ASP A 100 1.10 3.25 -18.16
N LEU A 101 2.09 2.38 -18.41
CA LEU A 101 3.51 2.77 -18.46
C LEU A 101 3.81 3.86 -19.48
N GLU A 102 3.11 3.87 -20.62
CA GLU A 102 3.31 4.86 -21.70
C GLU A 102 2.75 6.25 -21.38
N THR A 103 1.90 6.34 -20.36
CA THR A 103 1.28 7.61 -19.94
C THR A 103 2.20 8.44 -19.02
N TYR A 104 3.26 7.82 -18.49
CA TYR A 104 4.24 8.50 -17.64
C TYR A 104 5.37 9.08 -18.50
N ALA A 105 5.81 10.29 -18.15
CA ALA A 105 7.03 10.87 -18.70
C ALA A 105 8.22 9.90 -18.55
N THR A 106 9.12 9.92 -19.52
CA THR A 106 10.35 9.13 -19.46
C THR A 106 11.55 10.05 -19.51
N TYR A 107 12.58 9.69 -18.76
CA TYR A 107 13.83 10.43 -18.73
C TYR A 107 15.01 9.48 -18.51
N PRO A 108 16.24 9.88 -18.89
CA PRO A 108 17.41 9.03 -18.73
C PRO A 108 17.62 8.58 -17.28
N GLY A 109 17.69 7.26 -17.08
CA GLY A 109 17.92 6.66 -15.77
C GLY A 109 16.66 6.20 -15.04
N LEU A 110 15.46 6.58 -15.48
CA LEU A 110 14.21 6.01 -14.96
C LEU A 110 14.12 4.52 -15.31
N GLN A 111 14.04 3.66 -14.30
CA GLN A 111 13.69 2.26 -14.49
C GLN A 111 12.18 2.10 -14.51
N ARG A 112 11.63 1.42 -15.52
CA ARG A 112 10.19 1.16 -15.63
C ARG A 112 9.89 -0.32 -15.47
N ILE A 113 8.92 -0.61 -14.62
CA ILE A 113 8.51 -1.96 -14.25
C ILE A 113 7.00 -2.05 -14.42
N GLY A 114 6.55 -2.87 -15.37
CA GLY A 114 5.14 -3.15 -15.60
C GLY A 114 4.67 -4.35 -14.79
N TYR A 115 3.43 -4.30 -14.32
CA TYR A 115 2.73 -5.45 -13.76
C TYR A 115 1.39 -5.70 -14.49
N GLY A 116 0.86 -6.92 -14.36
CA GLY A 116 -0.29 -7.41 -15.10
C GLY A 116 0.13 -8.11 -16.38
N ASP A 117 -0.13 -7.47 -17.52
CA ASP A 117 0.32 -7.99 -18.81
C ASP A 117 1.84 -7.81 -18.98
N ASN A 118 2.45 -8.65 -19.81
CA ASN A 118 3.87 -8.50 -20.12
C ASN A 118 4.10 -7.20 -20.92
N PRO A 119 5.07 -6.34 -20.54
CA PRO A 119 5.36 -5.12 -21.28
C PRO A 119 5.80 -5.39 -22.72
N ASP A 120 5.23 -4.65 -23.67
CA ASP A 120 5.66 -4.66 -25.07
C ASP A 120 6.99 -3.92 -25.26
N GLU A 121 7.27 -2.93 -24.40
CA GLU A 121 8.49 -2.15 -24.49
C GLU A 121 9.70 -2.94 -23.94
N PRO A 122 10.76 -3.17 -24.75
CA PRO A 122 11.91 -3.96 -24.33
C PRO A 122 12.70 -3.39 -23.13
N ALA A 123 12.62 -2.08 -22.91
CA ALA A 123 13.28 -1.40 -21.80
C ALA A 123 12.50 -1.50 -20.48
N ALA A 124 11.22 -1.86 -20.54
CA ALA A 124 10.40 -2.10 -19.36
C ALA A 124 10.61 -3.54 -18.86
N ARG A 125 10.69 -3.71 -17.54
CA ARG A 125 10.80 -5.03 -16.91
C ARG A 125 9.42 -5.50 -16.44
N HIS A 126 9.17 -6.80 -16.48
CA HIS A 126 7.94 -7.39 -15.97
C HIS A 126 8.09 -7.79 -14.50
N LEU A 127 7.25 -7.26 -13.62
CA LEU A 127 7.34 -7.48 -12.17
C LEU A 127 7.16 -8.96 -11.82
N GLU A 128 6.11 -9.60 -12.29
CA GLU A 128 5.77 -10.98 -11.94
C GLU A 128 6.85 -11.97 -12.38
N SER A 129 7.40 -11.80 -13.60
CA SER A 129 8.54 -12.59 -14.06
C SER A 129 9.79 -12.37 -13.19
N GLY A 130 10.00 -11.14 -12.74
CA GLY A 130 11.02 -10.80 -11.75
C GLY A 130 10.80 -11.56 -10.44
N LEU A 131 9.63 -11.41 -9.83
CA LEU A 131 9.25 -12.05 -8.57
C LEU A 131 9.38 -13.58 -8.63
N TRP A 132 9.02 -14.19 -9.77
CA TRP A 132 9.18 -15.63 -9.98
C TRP A 132 10.63 -16.08 -9.93
N SER A 133 11.52 -15.30 -10.55
CA SER A 133 12.95 -15.61 -10.69
C SER A 133 13.75 -15.35 -9.42
N GLU A 134 13.27 -14.47 -8.53
CA GLU A 134 13.98 -14.14 -7.30
C GLU A 134 13.86 -15.22 -6.22
N ASN A 135 14.95 -15.41 -5.48
CA ASN A 135 14.99 -16.28 -4.31
C ASN A 135 14.34 -15.54 -3.11
N PRO A 136 13.41 -16.16 -2.36
CA PRO A 136 12.83 -15.58 -1.15
C PRO A 136 13.80 -15.66 0.05
N SER A 137 15.02 -15.19 -0.14
CA SER A 137 16.03 -15.01 0.90
C SER A 137 16.45 -13.55 0.88
N PHE A 138 16.16 -12.84 1.98
CA PHE A 138 16.53 -11.45 2.15
C PHE A 138 17.50 -11.33 3.33
N PRO A 139 18.62 -10.61 3.18
CA PRO A 139 19.52 -10.39 4.31
C PRO A 139 18.78 -9.60 5.41
N PRO A 140 19.11 -9.81 6.70
CA PRO A 140 18.64 -8.91 7.75
C PRO A 140 19.08 -7.47 7.42
N VAL A 141 18.14 -6.53 7.52
CA VAL A 141 18.40 -5.10 7.36
C VAL A 141 18.02 -4.42 8.67
N ASP A 142 18.92 -3.59 9.19
CA ASP A 142 18.68 -2.78 10.38
C ASP A 142 18.26 -1.38 9.91
N ILE A 143 16.96 -1.14 9.86
CA ILE A 143 16.36 0.10 9.37
C ILE A 143 16.23 1.07 10.55
N ALA A 144 16.71 2.30 10.38
CA ALA A 144 16.55 3.31 11.42
C ALA A 144 15.08 3.79 11.49
N PRO A 145 14.53 4.08 12.69
CA PRO A 145 13.14 4.52 12.82
C PRO A 145 12.80 5.81 12.04
N ASP A 146 13.78 6.70 11.86
CA ASP A 146 13.68 7.96 11.12
C ASP A 146 13.91 7.82 9.61
N THR A 147 14.21 6.60 9.11
CA THR A 147 14.30 6.32 7.68
C THR A 147 12.98 6.69 6.98
N PRO A 148 13.02 7.44 5.87
CA PRO A 148 11.87 7.73 5.02
C PRO A 148 11.18 6.47 4.50
N LEU A 149 9.85 6.39 4.67
CA LEU A 149 9.03 5.30 4.15
C LEU A 149 8.11 5.76 3.01
N LEU A 150 7.41 6.88 3.23
CA LEU A 150 6.49 7.48 2.25
C LEU A 150 6.89 8.92 1.95
N VAL A 151 6.58 9.36 0.74
CA VAL A 151 6.60 10.76 0.35
C VAL A 151 5.26 11.12 -0.27
N ASP A 152 4.75 12.30 0.09
CA ASP A 152 3.50 12.83 -0.45
C ASP A 152 3.69 13.23 -1.92
N PRO A 153 2.94 12.69 -2.88
CA PRO A 153 3.15 12.93 -4.31
C PRO A 153 3.09 14.41 -4.72
N PRO A 154 2.11 15.22 -4.23
CA PRO A 154 2.07 16.66 -4.49
C PRO A 154 3.33 17.41 -4.06
N SER A 155 4.07 16.88 -3.07
CA SER A 155 5.25 17.52 -2.51
C SER A 155 6.54 17.23 -3.28
N LEU A 156 6.55 16.30 -4.25
CA LEU A 156 7.74 15.98 -5.04
C LEU A 156 8.27 17.18 -5.84
N THR A 157 7.40 18.12 -6.17
CA THR A 157 7.74 19.35 -6.89
C THR A 157 8.00 20.55 -5.98
N ALA A 158 7.71 20.41 -4.68
CA ALA A 158 7.91 21.48 -3.72
C ALA A 158 9.40 21.65 -3.40
N SER A 159 9.77 22.82 -2.86
CA SER A 159 11.13 23.06 -2.38
C SER A 159 11.54 22.06 -1.28
N GLU A 160 10.57 21.57 -0.54
CA GLU A 160 10.74 20.50 0.44
C GLU A 160 9.62 19.49 0.32
N ALA A 161 9.99 18.23 0.07
CA ALA A 161 9.06 17.13 0.03
C ALA A 161 8.54 16.79 1.44
N THR A 162 7.24 16.52 1.54
CA THR A 162 6.58 16.04 2.75
C THR A 162 6.84 14.53 2.86
N VAL A 163 7.73 14.17 3.79
CA VAL A 163 8.19 12.79 3.98
C VAL A 163 7.67 12.23 5.29
N TYR A 164 7.33 10.95 5.32
CA TYR A 164 6.89 10.22 6.51
C TYR A 164 7.84 9.06 6.78
N SER A 165 8.41 9.02 7.99
CA SER A 165 9.31 7.93 8.38
C SER A 165 8.58 6.68 8.85
N HIS A 166 9.31 5.56 8.90
CA HIS A 166 8.83 4.31 9.48
C HIS A 166 8.20 4.53 10.86
N GLN A 167 8.88 5.22 11.78
CA GLN A 167 8.39 5.44 13.13
C GLN A 167 7.04 6.16 13.14
N ARG A 168 6.86 7.20 12.33
CA ARG A 168 5.63 7.99 12.31
C ARG A 168 4.46 7.20 11.73
N VAL A 169 4.70 6.50 10.62
CA VAL A 169 3.69 5.66 9.97
C VAL A 169 3.26 4.51 10.90
N LEU A 170 4.22 3.83 11.54
CA LEU A 170 3.94 2.72 12.45
C LEU A 170 3.21 3.20 13.73
N ALA A 171 3.59 4.36 14.28
CA ALA A 171 2.91 4.93 15.44
C ALA A 171 1.46 5.34 15.11
N ALA A 172 1.22 5.95 13.95
CA ALA A 172 -0.11 6.30 13.48
C ALA A 172 -0.98 5.06 13.23
N ALA A 173 -0.43 4.02 12.59
CA ALA A 173 -1.10 2.75 12.38
C ALA A 173 -1.44 2.04 13.70
N ASN A 174 -0.51 1.98 14.66
CA ASN A 174 -0.76 1.40 15.98
C ASN A 174 -1.87 2.15 16.73
N SER A 175 -1.87 3.49 16.67
CA SER A 175 -2.91 4.31 17.28
C SER A 175 -4.30 4.03 16.68
N LEU A 176 -4.36 3.69 15.38
CA LEU A 176 -5.59 3.30 14.71
C LEU A 176 -6.06 1.92 15.19
N VAL A 177 -5.17 0.93 15.23
CA VAL A 177 -5.45 -0.42 15.72
C VAL A 177 -6.03 -0.36 17.14
N GLU A 178 -5.39 0.38 18.04
CA GLU A 178 -5.86 0.55 19.42
C GLU A 178 -7.21 1.27 19.51
N ARG A 179 -7.39 2.35 18.73
CA ARG A 179 -8.61 3.17 18.77
C ARG A 179 -9.84 2.40 18.30
N TRP A 180 -9.69 1.62 17.22
CA TRP A 180 -10.81 0.92 16.59
C TRP A 180 -10.91 -0.54 17.01
N GLY A 181 -10.00 -1.00 17.88
CA GLY A 181 -9.98 -2.37 18.39
C GLY A 181 -9.83 -3.38 17.24
N VAL A 182 -8.91 -3.12 16.31
CA VAL A 182 -8.64 -4.04 15.20
C VAL A 182 -8.01 -5.30 15.77
N GLU A 183 -8.65 -6.44 15.51
CA GLU A 183 -8.22 -7.75 15.96
C GLU A 183 -7.60 -8.56 14.81
N THR A 184 -6.91 -9.64 15.18
CA THR A 184 -6.33 -10.56 14.23
C THR A 184 -7.39 -11.25 13.39
N GLY A 185 -7.23 -11.18 12.06
CA GLY A 185 -8.16 -11.74 11.09
C GLY A 185 -9.28 -10.79 10.68
N ASP A 186 -9.41 -9.60 11.30
CA ASP A 186 -10.36 -8.58 10.86
C ASP A 186 -10.12 -8.21 9.40
N ARG A 187 -11.19 -8.05 8.64
CA ARG A 187 -11.16 -7.67 7.23
C ARG A 187 -11.32 -6.16 7.10
N ILE A 188 -10.24 -5.48 6.69
CA ILE A 188 -10.20 -4.02 6.54
C ILE A 188 -10.23 -3.68 5.06
N ALA A 189 -11.35 -3.15 4.58
CA ALA A 189 -11.47 -2.67 3.21
C ALA A 189 -10.87 -1.27 3.03
N LEU A 190 -10.14 -1.10 1.93
CA LEU A 190 -9.48 0.15 1.55
C LEU A 190 -10.09 0.69 0.25
N GLU A 191 -10.97 1.69 0.35
CA GLU A 191 -11.52 2.39 -0.83
C GLU A 191 -10.65 3.57 -1.32
N PRO A 192 -10.09 4.41 -0.43
CA PRO A 192 -9.28 5.56 -0.83
C PRO A 192 -8.06 5.23 -1.68
N SER A 193 -7.65 6.23 -2.47
CA SER A 193 -6.40 6.19 -3.22
C SER A 193 -5.19 6.04 -2.29
N LEU A 194 -4.23 5.20 -2.68
CA LEU A 194 -2.96 5.07 -1.98
C LEU A 194 -2.07 6.32 -2.14
N GLU A 195 -2.43 7.24 -3.03
CA GLU A 195 -1.81 8.58 -3.14
C GLU A 195 -1.78 9.29 -1.78
N ASP A 196 -2.81 9.13 -0.93
CA ASP A 196 -2.83 9.65 0.44
C ASP A 196 -2.02 8.75 1.39
N PRO A 197 -0.92 9.24 1.99
CA PRO A 197 -0.12 8.46 2.95
C PRO A 197 -0.92 7.93 4.15
N ARG A 198 -2.04 8.58 4.49
CA ARG A 198 -2.97 8.12 5.54
C ARG A 198 -3.75 6.89 5.12
N ALA A 199 -4.11 6.78 3.84
CA ALA A 199 -4.74 5.58 3.27
C ALA A 199 -3.78 4.39 3.30
N VAL A 200 -2.50 4.60 2.95
CA VAL A 200 -1.44 3.59 3.10
C VAL A 200 -1.32 3.13 4.56
N THR A 201 -1.29 4.10 5.48
CA THR A 201 -1.16 3.85 6.92
C THR A 201 -2.33 3.04 7.47
N ALA A 202 -3.57 3.43 7.13
CA ALA A 202 -4.78 2.78 7.64
C ALA A 202 -5.11 1.47 6.92
N GLY A 203 -4.84 1.38 5.62
CA GLY A 203 -5.26 0.27 4.77
C GLY A 203 -4.20 -0.81 4.55
N LEU A 204 -2.90 -0.50 4.67
CA LEU A 204 -1.82 -1.47 4.46
C LEU A 204 -1.02 -1.73 5.73
N ILE A 205 -0.68 -0.67 6.47
CA ILE A 205 0.19 -0.79 7.65
C ILE A 205 -0.59 -1.28 8.86
N ALA A 206 -1.70 -0.63 9.22
CA ALA A 206 -2.51 -1.03 10.38
C ALA A 206 -2.96 -2.51 10.33
N PRO A 207 -3.45 -3.05 9.19
CA PRO A 207 -3.81 -4.47 9.13
C PRO A 207 -2.59 -5.38 9.32
N LEU A 208 -1.44 -5.03 8.74
CA LEU A 208 -0.19 -5.77 8.94
C LEU A 208 0.23 -5.82 10.42
N LEU A 209 0.04 -4.74 11.18
CA LEU A 209 0.41 -4.70 12.61
C LEU A 209 -0.48 -5.61 13.48
N ALA A 210 -1.74 -5.78 13.09
CA ALA A 210 -2.74 -6.53 13.84
C ALA A 210 -2.88 -8.00 13.41
N ASP A 211 -2.12 -8.45 12.41
CA ASP A 211 -2.37 -9.71 11.68
C ASP A 211 -3.81 -9.77 11.10
N ALA A 212 -4.32 -8.63 10.65
CA ALA A 212 -5.60 -8.47 9.96
C ALA A 212 -5.43 -8.55 8.43
N VAL A 213 -6.55 -8.58 7.71
CA VAL A 213 -6.60 -8.73 6.25
C VAL A 213 -6.87 -7.39 5.59
N THR A 214 -5.96 -6.91 4.75
CA THR A 214 -6.26 -5.82 3.83
C THR A 214 -7.12 -6.34 2.69
N VAL A 215 -8.31 -5.74 2.49
CA VAL A 215 -9.22 -6.06 1.39
C VAL A 215 -9.19 -4.92 0.38
N PHE A 216 -8.77 -5.23 -0.85
CA PHE A 216 -8.91 -4.32 -1.99
C PHE A 216 -10.31 -4.52 -2.59
N PRO A 217 -11.23 -3.57 -2.44
CA PRO A 217 -12.63 -3.80 -2.78
C PRO A 217 -12.84 -3.94 -4.29
N GLY A 218 -13.65 -4.92 -4.67
CA GLY A 218 -14.23 -5.09 -5.99
C GLY A 218 -15.76 -5.02 -5.93
N ALA A 219 -16.44 -5.26 -7.06
CA ALA A 219 -17.89 -5.13 -7.17
C ALA A 219 -18.67 -6.07 -6.22
N GLU A 220 -18.06 -7.19 -5.83
CA GLU A 220 -18.68 -8.23 -4.99
C GLU A 220 -18.10 -8.28 -3.56
N THR A 221 -17.35 -7.27 -3.13
CA THR A 221 -16.80 -7.28 -1.77
C THR A 221 -17.92 -7.20 -0.74
N GLU A 222 -17.91 -8.13 0.20
CA GLU A 222 -18.86 -8.25 1.31
C GLU A 222 -18.13 -8.65 2.60
N GLY A 223 -18.79 -8.45 3.75
CA GLY A 223 -18.33 -8.97 5.04
C GLY A 223 -16.99 -8.41 5.50
N VAL A 224 -16.85 -7.08 5.52
CA VAL A 224 -15.67 -6.39 6.05
C VAL A 224 -15.97 -5.93 7.48
N ASP A 225 -14.97 -5.91 8.36
CA ASP A 225 -15.11 -5.52 9.76
C ASP A 225 -14.84 -4.03 9.97
N LEU A 226 -14.02 -3.45 9.07
CA LEU A 226 -13.72 -2.02 9.04
C LEU A 226 -13.61 -1.55 7.59
N LEU A 227 -14.10 -0.35 7.31
CA LEU A 227 -14.00 0.29 6.00
C LEU A 227 -13.22 1.60 6.14
N ILE A 228 -12.11 1.71 5.43
CA ILE A 228 -11.39 2.98 5.26
C ILE A 228 -12.05 3.72 4.10
N VAL A 229 -12.47 4.95 4.35
CA VAL A 229 -13.16 5.83 3.39
C VAL A 229 -12.47 7.18 3.28
N ASP A 230 -12.76 7.92 2.22
CA ASP A 230 -12.26 9.28 2.08
C ASP A 230 -12.79 10.21 3.19
N GLY A 231 -12.11 11.33 3.39
CA GLY A 231 -12.66 12.46 4.15
C GLY A 231 -13.96 12.92 3.51
N ASP A 232 -15.09 12.86 4.24
CA ASP A 232 -16.34 13.47 3.79
C ASP A 232 -16.08 14.96 3.51
N SER A 233 -15.89 15.29 2.24
CA SER A 233 -15.95 16.66 1.76
C SER A 233 -17.43 16.98 1.67
N GLY A 234 -18.02 17.30 2.82
CA GLY A 234 -19.46 17.38 3.03
C GLY A 234 -20.23 17.81 1.79
N SER A 235 -20.85 16.84 1.12
CA SER A 235 -21.84 17.09 0.09
C SER A 235 -23.16 16.59 0.63
N GLY A 236 -23.93 17.52 1.21
CA GLY A 236 -25.32 17.30 1.55
C GLY A 236 -26.10 16.95 0.29
N GLY A 237 -26.49 15.69 0.17
CA GLY A 237 -27.40 15.18 -0.83
C GLY A 237 -28.36 14.21 -0.16
N ASP A 238 -29.47 14.75 0.34
CA ASP A 238 -30.64 13.98 0.75
C ASP A 238 -31.22 13.28 -0.49
N THR A 239 -31.14 11.96 -0.52
CA THR A 239 -32.02 11.13 -1.36
C THR A 239 -32.58 10.02 -0.50
N SER A 240 -33.81 10.27 -0.05
CA SER A 240 -34.74 9.26 0.44
C SER A 240 -34.97 8.19 -0.64
N GLU A 241 -34.72 6.92 -0.32
CA GLU A 241 -35.30 5.82 -1.06
C GLU A 241 -35.92 4.76 -0.14
N GLU A 242 -36.95 4.17 -0.70
CA GLU A 242 -38.15 3.61 -0.09
C GLU A 242 -37.97 2.12 0.25
N SER A 243 -38.48 1.72 1.42
CA SER A 243 -38.35 0.36 1.95
C SER A 243 -39.33 -0.62 1.29
N THR A 244 -38.83 -1.74 0.77
CA THR A 244 -39.60 -2.97 0.55
C THR A 244 -38.87 -4.16 1.18
N PRO A 245 -39.50 -5.01 2.02
CA PRO A 245 -38.79 -6.02 2.81
C PRO A 245 -38.80 -7.42 2.17
N GLY A 246 -37.70 -8.15 2.38
CA GLY A 246 -37.70 -9.62 2.44
C GLY A 246 -36.72 -10.33 1.50
N ASN A 247 -35.52 -10.67 2.01
CA ASN A 247 -35.06 -12.05 2.21
C ASN A 247 -33.68 -11.99 2.89
N HIS A 248 -33.27 -13.03 3.63
CA HIS A 248 -31.99 -13.09 4.34
C HIS A 248 -30.80 -12.67 3.45
N ARG A 249 -30.30 -11.45 3.64
CA ARG A 249 -29.24 -10.82 2.84
C ARG A 249 -28.11 -10.41 3.77
N THR A 250 -26.96 -11.07 3.60
CA THR A 250 -25.68 -10.50 4.01
C THR A 250 -25.52 -9.12 3.37
N LYS A 251 -24.93 -8.21 4.13
CA LYS A 251 -24.95 -6.77 3.87
C LYS A 251 -23.79 -6.39 2.94
N PRO A 252 -24.02 -5.64 1.84
CA PRO A 252 -22.95 -5.11 1.01
C PRO A 252 -22.05 -4.17 1.84
N VAL A 253 -20.81 -3.91 1.40
CA VAL A 253 -19.86 -2.96 2.05
C VAL A 253 -20.51 -1.60 2.34
N GLY A 254 -21.43 -1.15 1.49
CA GLY A 254 -22.23 0.06 1.69
C GLY A 254 -23.20 0.04 2.90
N SER A 255 -23.41 -1.11 3.55
CA SER A 255 -24.34 -1.30 4.66
C SER A 255 -23.64 -1.52 6.01
N LEU A 256 -22.31 -1.34 6.08
CA LEU A 256 -21.57 -1.34 7.34
C LEU A 256 -22.06 -0.23 8.29
N GLU A 257 -22.05 -0.50 9.58
CA GLU A 257 -22.42 0.49 10.59
C GLU A 257 -21.46 1.69 10.53
N ALA A 258 -21.97 2.90 10.77
CA ALA A 258 -21.20 4.13 10.59
C ALA A 258 -19.97 4.21 11.51
N ASP A 259 -20.02 3.53 12.65
CA ASP A 259 -18.92 3.37 13.62
C ASP A 259 -17.89 2.31 13.20
N ARG A 260 -18.04 1.70 12.03
CA ARG A 260 -17.02 0.85 11.39
C ARG A 260 -16.45 1.48 10.12
N ARG A 261 -16.69 2.78 9.93
CA ARG A 261 -16.09 3.58 8.85
C ARG A 261 -15.03 4.51 9.42
N VAL A 262 -13.80 4.37 8.96
CA VAL A 262 -12.68 5.24 9.33
C VAL A 262 -12.38 6.16 8.16
N SER A 263 -12.64 7.44 8.35
CA SER A 263 -12.21 8.44 7.40
C SER A 263 -10.69 8.61 7.43
N VAL A 264 -10.01 8.62 6.29
CA VAL A 264 -8.57 8.93 6.19
C VAL A 264 -8.22 10.28 6.83
N GLY A 265 -9.14 11.25 6.82
CA GLY A 265 -8.95 12.54 7.48
C GLY A 265 -8.85 12.45 9.01
N SER A 266 -9.30 11.36 9.62
CA SER A 266 -9.22 11.10 11.07
C SER A 266 -7.91 10.40 11.49
N VAL A 267 -7.10 9.96 10.51
CA VAL A 267 -5.80 9.32 10.73
C VAL A 267 -4.77 10.43 10.96
N HIS A 268 -4.25 10.49 12.18
CA HIS A 268 -3.25 11.48 12.56
C HIS A 268 -1.86 10.99 12.15
N LEU A 269 -1.41 11.41 10.98
CA LEU A 269 -0.08 11.13 10.45
C LEU A 269 0.65 12.46 10.24
N GLU A 270 1.65 12.70 11.09
CA GLU A 270 2.45 13.92 11.02
C GLU A 270 3.65 13.73 10.08
N PRO A 271 4.05 14.75 9.31
CA PRO A 271 5.24 14.68 8.47
C PRO A 271 6.54 14.74 9.30
N GLN A 272 7.62 14.31 8.68
CA GLN A 272 8.97 14.44 9.24
C GLN A 272 9.43 15.89 9.24
N LYS A 273 9.70 16.40 10.44
CA LYS A 273 10.46 17.64 10.60
C LYS A 273 11.90 17.37 10.16
N ARG A 274 12.39 18.17 9.22
CA ARG A 274 13.82 18.24 8.88
C ARG A 274 14.63 18.88 9.99
#